data_AF-R7UC29-F1
#
_entry.id   AF-R7UC29-F1
#
_cell.length_a   1.000
_cell.length_b   1.000
_cell.length_c   1.000
_cell.angle_alpha   90.00
_cell.angle_beta   90.00
_cell.angle_gamma   90.00
#
_symmetry.space_group_name_H-M   'P 1'
#
loop_
_entity.id
_entity.type
_entity.pdbx_description
1 polymer ?
#
loop_
_entity_poly.entity_id
_entity_poly.type
_entity_poly.pdbx_seq_one_letter_code
_entity_poly.pdbx_strand_id
1 'polypeptide(L)'
;MINFLPNYRNPCWFELVDIATAYKHNFFSTLESSPYLERYISSFNIMKGTLEQRIRKAKATGSRKTWRIRCLPYFYMIGTPRSGTTDLFSALTTHPLLMSGEYKEPTYWNRLRHPHPVKPWMTNPKIDNIDILETPREVEMELQGNFRGLNHYVESFDRQAEKIRVNDLEQTIEGGPPFHPAIFGDCSPSYIWDFDAWDELAVHEGHSYPTYTVADYIRNTTPKAKMIILLRNPVMRLYSEYKAFLTRQSKSPKLFHNKAIAAVIAFEDCASKNDFMHCLHNFTINTQPDFAPLRIRIGLYSKYIADWFKRFPRNQFYINTMEEYKENSEAVLKEIYEFLELDDLPESAYKELAKKKIVNSSGPDAEEMMPQTFNLLSNFYQPWNDELATLLNDDKYRWQS
;
A
#
# COMPACT_ATOMS: atom_id res chain seq x y z
N MET A 1 23.27 -8.75 -10.67
CA MET A 1 22.17 -9.62 -10.19
C MET A 1 22.37 -9.80 -8.68
N ILE A 2 21.34 -9.59 -7.86
CA ILE A 2 21.43 -9.78 -6.40
C ILE A 2 21.25 -11.27 -6.12
N ASN A 3 22.20 -11.87 -5.40
CA ASN A 3 22.09 -13.26 -4.97
C ASN A 3 21.42 -13.29 -3.60
N PHE A 4 20.15 -13.71 -3.56
CA PHE A 4 19.40 -13.81 -2.32
C PHE A 4 19.85 -15.02 -1.48
N LEU A 5 19.87 -14.82 -0.16
CA LEU A 5 20.22 -15.83 0.82
C LEU A 5 19.10 -16.90 0.91
N PRO A 6 19.44 -18.21 0.86
CA PRO A 6 18.44 -19.27 0.81
C PRO A 6 17.78 -19.57 2.17
N ASN A 7 18.38 -19.11 3.27
CA ASN A 7 17.93 -19.39 4.64
C ASN A 7 17.01 -18.30 5.22
N TYR A 8 16.49 -17.40 4.38
CA TYR A 8 15.52 -16.37 4.73
C TYR A 8 14.29 -16.51 3.85
N ARG A 9 13.09 -16.33 4.42
CA ARG A 9 11.86 -16.25 3.62
C ARG A 9 11.82 -14.96 2.80
N ASN A 10 12.12 -13.81 3.40
CA ASN A 10 12.29 -12.56 2.67
C ASN A 10 13.47 -12.65 1.69
N PRO A 11 13.41 -12.01 0.51
CA PRO A 11 14.57 -11.91 -0.38
C PRO A 11 15.65 -11.03 0.26
N CYS A 12 16.61 -11.66 0.93
CA CYS A 12 17.65 -10.99 1.71
C CYS A 12 19.05 -11.16 1.13
N TRP A 13 19.95 -10.21 1.35
CA TRP A 13 21.37 -10.27 0.97
C TRP A 13 22.24 -9.45 1.91
N PHE A 14 23.54 -9.76 1.97
CA PHE A 14 24.51 -8.92 2.64
C PHE A 14 25.06 -7.85 1.69
N GLU A 15 25.25 -6.66 2.22
CA GLU A 15 25.81 -5.51 1.51
C GLU A 15 26.94 -4.90 2.31
N LEU A 16 28.04 -4.52 1.64
CA LEU A 16 29.09 -3.69 2.22
C LEU A 16 28.65 -2.23 2.18
N VAL A 17 28.70 -1.55 3.31
CA VAL A 17 28.22 -0.17 3.48
C VAL A 17 29.31 0.70 4.10
N ASP A 18 29.45 1.94 3.60
CA ASP A 18 30.26 2.97 4.24
C ASP A 18 29.40 3.71 5.29
N ILE A 19 29.85 3.70 6.53
CA ILE A 19 29.11 4.29 7.64
C ILE A 19 28.93 5.81 7.50
N ALA A 20 29.81 6.50 6.75
CA ALA A 20 29.73 7.94 6.54
C ALA A 20 28.56 8.35 5.62
N THR A 21 28.07 7.42 4.79
CA THR A 21 26.99 7.67 3.83
C THR A 21 25.71 6.90 4.15
N ALA A 22 25.78 5.88 5.01
CA ALA A 22 24.64 5.07 5.44
C ALA A 22 23.47 5.94 5.94
N TYR A 23 22.31 5.82 5.28
CA TYR A 23 21.08 6.57 5.57
C TYR A 23 21.20 8.10 5.50
N LYS A 24 22.31 8.68 5.04
CA LYS A 24 22.51 10.14 5.00
C LYS A 24 21.63 10.82 3.96
N HIS A 25 21.39 10.13 2.85
CA HIS A 25 20.64 10.64 1.71
C HIS A 25 19.26 10.00 1.60
N ASN A 26 18.81 9.29 2.64
CA ASN A 26 17.50 8.66 2.59
C ASN A 26 16.42 9.75 2.63
N PHE A 27 15.41 9.59 1.79
CA PHE A 27 14.29 10.51 1.70
C PHE A 27 13.59 10.69 3.06
N PHE A 28 13.37 9.60 3.79
CA PHE A 28 12.73 9.64 5.09
C PHE A 28 13.63 10.26 6.18
N SER A 29 14.89 10.60 5.87
CA SER A 29 15.84 11.24 6.80
C SER A 29 16.01 12.74 6.58
N THR A 30 15.57 13.29 5.43
CA THR A 30 15.78 14.70 5.06
C THR A 30 14.60 15.61 5.37
N LEU A 31 13.47 15.04 5.77
CA LEU A 31 12.23 15.75 6.08
C LEU A 31 12.08 15.89 7.61
N GLU A 32 12.57 16.99 8.19
CA GLU A 32 12.66 17.14 9.66
C GLU A 32 11.32 17.43 10.37
N SER A 33 10.22 17.65 9.63
CA SER A 33 9.01 18.29 10.16
C SER A 33 7.77 17.39 10.32
N SER A 34 7.82 16.10 9.96
CA SER A 34 6.64 15.22 10.00
C SER A 34 6.73 14.14 11.09
N PRO A 35 5.75 14.02 12.02
CA PRO A 35 5.67 12.93 13.00
C PRO A 35 5.67 11.53 12.37
N TYR A 36 5.26 11.43 11.10
CA TYR A 36 5.31 10.20 10.31
C TYR A 36 6.74 9.69 10.10
N LEU A 37 7.74 10.58 10.15
CA LEU A 37 9.12 10.31 9.77
C LEU A 37 10.05 10.11 10.96
N GLU A 38 9.61 10.49 12.16
CA GLU A 38 10.34 10.24 13.40
C GLU A 38 10.69 8.75 13.58
N ARG A 39 9.79 7.84 13.16
CA ARG A 39 10.03 6.39 13.23
C ARG A 39 11.14 5.92 12.29
N TYR A 40 11.19 6.47 11.07
CA TYR A 40 12.26 6.17 10.13
C TYR A 40 13.59 6.74 10.61
N ILE A 41 13.61 7.98 11.07
CA ILE A 41 14.81 8.62 11.66
C ILE A 41 15.31 7.81 12.85
N SER A 42 14.42 7.41 13.76
CA SER A 42 14.74 6.55 14.90
C SER A 42 15.35 5.23 14.46
N SER A 43 14.76 4.59 13.45
CA SER A 43 15.26 3.34 12.89
C SER A 43 16.62 3.48 12.24
N PHE A 44 16.84 4.54 11.46
CA PHE A 44 18.14 4.84 10.86
C PHE A 44 19.20 5.12 11.91
N ASN A 45 18.86 5.82 13.00
CA ASN A 45 19.78 6.06 14.11
C ASN A 45 20.16 4.77 14.84
N ILE A 46 19.19 3.89 15.11
CA ILE A 46 19.44 2.54 15.67
C ILE A 46 20.38 1.75 14.75
N MET A 47 20.10 1.77 13.45
CA MET A 47 20.92 1.04 12.49
C MET A 47 22.33 1.64 12.35
N LYS A 48 22.50 2.96 12.33
CA LYS A 48 23.83 3.60 12.39
C LYS A 48 24.62 3.14 13.61
N GLY A 49 24.00 3.15 14.80
CA GLY A 49 24.63 2.62 16.02
C GLY A 49 25.04 1.14 15.89
N THR A 50 24.21 0.33 15.24
CA THR A 50 24.54 -1.08 14.94
C THR A 50 25.76 -1.21 14.03
N LEU A 51 25.87 -0.38 12.99
CA LEU A 51 27.02 -0.34 12.09
C LEU A 51 28.30 0.10 12.81
N GLU A 52 28.22 1.12 13.68
CA GLU A 52 29.34 1.60 14.49
C GLU A 52 29.87 0.50 15.43
N GLN A 53 28.97 -0.21 16.10
CA GLN A 53 29.33 -1.31 16.98
C GLN A 53 30.06 -2.43 16.24
N ARG A 54 29.65 -2.74 15.00
CA ARG A 54 30.34 -3.75 14.16
C ARG A 54 31.77 -3.33 13.83
N ILE A 55 31.99 -2.07 13.44
CA ILE A 55 33.34 -1.55 13.16
C ILE A 55 34.21 -1.64 14.43
N ARG A 56 33.69 -1.22 15.58
CA ARG A 56 34.40 -1.29 16.87
C ARG A 56 34.77 -2.74 17.22
N LYS A 57 33.83 -3.69 17.08
CA LYS A 57 34.07 -5.12 17.36
C LYS A 57 35.07 -5.75 16.41
N ALA A 58 35.06 -5.38 15.13
CA ALA A 58 35.99 -5.89 14.13
C ALA A 58 37.45 -5.44 14.35
N LYS A 59 37.71 -4.53 15.31
CA LYS A 59 39.03 -3.87 15.52
C LYS A 59 39.60 -3.29 14.22
N ALA A 60 38.74 -2.91 13.28
CA ALA A 60 39.11 -2.43 11.96
C ALA A 60 39.53 -0.95 12.07
N THR A 61 40.63 -0.68 12.77
CA THR A 61 41.20 0.66 12.94
C THR A 61 41.45 1.29 11.57
N GLY A 62 40.71 2.37 11.26
CA GLY A 62 40.81 3.09 9.98
C GLY A 62 39.83 2.65 8.88
N SER A 63 39.10 1.55 9.03
CA SER A 63 38.06 1.16 8.06
C SER A 63 36.73 1.86 8.37
N ARG A 64 36.16 2.53 7.37
CA ARG A 64 34.79 3.09 7.40
C ARG A 64 33.74 2.11 6.87
N LYS A 65 34.17 0.97 6.32
CA LYS A 65 33.29 -0.01 5.70
C LYS A 65 32.95 -1.12 6.68
N THR A 66 31.68 -1.50 6.70
CA THR A 66 31.14 -2.63 7.45
C THR A 66 30.05 -3.31 6.62
N TRP A 67 29.42 -4.35 7.14
CA TRP A 67 28.34 -5.05 6.46
C TRP A 67 26.99 -4.72 7.08
N ARG A 68 25.92 -4.82 6.28
CA ARG A 68 24.52 -4.87 6.71
C ARG A 68 23.76 -5.98 5.98
N ILE A 69 22.72 -6.49 6.61
CA ILE A 69 21.74 -7.33 5.93
C ILE A 69 20.66 -6.41 5.34
N ARG A 70 20.21 -6.75 4.13
CA ARG A 70 19.15 -6.08 3.39
C ARG A 70 18.09 -7.10 3.07
N CYS A 71 16.83 -6.71 3.10
CA CYS A 71 15.73 -7.57 2.70
C CYS A 71 14.68 -6.76 1.94
N LEU A 72 14.06 -7.39 0.95
CA LEU A 72 12.83 -6.89 0.32
C LEU A 72 11.60 -7.51 1.00
N PRO A 73 10.41 -6.90 0.89
CA PRO A 73 9.18 -7.49 1.42
C PRO A 73 8.88 -8.88 0.85
N TYR A 74 8.37 -9.77 1.69
CA TYR A 74 7.93 -11.11 1.30
C TYR A 74 6.53 -11.05 0.65
N PHE A 75 5.69 -10.13 1.13
CA PHE A 75 4.36 -9.89 0.61
C PHE A 75 4.05 -8.40 0.53
N TYR A 76 3.02 -8.07 -0.25
CA TYR A 76 2.47 -6.74 -0.41
C TYR A 76 0.96 -6.76 -0.17
N MET A 77 0.46 -5.93 0.74
CA MET A 77 -0.96 -5.63 0.84
C MET A 77 -1.25 -4.40 -0.03
N ILE A 78 -1.66 -4.65 -1.27
CA ILE A 78 -1.63 -3.66 -2.35
C ILE A 78 -2.94 -2.88 -2.50
N GLY A 79 -4.01 -3.28 -1.82
CA GLY A 79 -5.30 -2.61 -1.97
C GLY A 79 -6.42 -3.14 -1.08
N THR A 80 -7.56 -2.46 -1.06
CA THR A 80 -7.83 -1.12 -1.64
C THR A 80 -7.97 -0.07 -0.52
N PRO A 81 -7.71 1.22 -0.79
CA PRO A 81 -7.88 2.26 0.23
C PRO A 81 -9.35 2.31 0.68
N ARG A 82 -9.56 2.58 1.98
CA ARG A 82 -10.88 2.64 2.63
C ARG A 82 -11.63 1.30 2.76
N SER A 83 -10.90 0.18 2.62
CA SER A 83 -11.43 -1.18 2.76
C SER A 83 -10.96 -1.90 4.03
N GLY A 84 -10.38 -1.20 5.02
CA GLY A 84 -9.96 -1.82 6.28
C GLY A 84 -8.54 -2.40 6.31
N THR A 85 -7.70 -2.09 5.30
CA THR A 85 -6.32 -2.59 5.19
C THR A 85 -5.45 -2.27 6.41
N THR A 86 -5.66 -1.12 7.08
CA THR A 86 -4.92 -0.77 8.31
C THR A 86 -5.25 -1.73 9.44
N ASP A 87 -6.53 -2.02 9.65
CA ASP A 87 -6.97 -2.90 10.75
C ASP A 87 -6.54 -4.35 10.47
N LEU A 88 -6.66 -4.81 9.21
CA LEU A 88 -6.15 -6.12 8.80
C LEU A 88 -4.64 -6.22 8.97
N PHE A 89 -3.86 -5.24 8.50
CA PHE A 89 -2.40 -5.26 8.64
C PHE A 89 -1.97 -5.24 10.12
N SER A 90 -2.65 -4.44 10.95
CA SER A 90 -2.40 -4.43 12.40
C SER A 90 -2.69 -5.79 13.04
N ALA A 91 -3.77 -6.48 12.65
CA ALA A 91 -4.07 -7.83 13.12
C ALA A 91 -3.01 -8.84 12.65
N LEU A 92 -2.58 -8.79 11.39
CA LEU A 92 -1.55 -9.68 10.84
C LEU A 92 -0.22 -9.56 11.60
N THR A 93 0.21 -8.34 11.92
CA THR A 93 1.48 -8.06 12.65
C THR A 93 1.49 -8.49 14.12
N THR A 94 0.43 -9.15 14.60
CA THR A 94 0.42 -9.80 15.92
C THR A 94 1.00 -11.21 15.90
N HIS A 95 1.10 -11.81 14.71
CA HIS A 95 1.74 -13.10 14.53
C HIS A 95 3.24 -12.98 14.88
N PRO A 96 3.81 -13.87 15.70
CA PRO A 96 5.20 -13.73 16.18
C PRO A 96 6.25 -13.79 15.06
N LEU A 97 5.93 -14.46 13.95
CA LEU A 97 6.75 -14.51 12.74
C LEU A 97 6.47 -13.37 11.75
N LEU A 98 5.58 -12.42 12.03
CA LEU A 98 5.28 -11.31 11.14
C LEU A 98 5.72 -9.99 11.79
N MET A 99 6.87 -9.48 11.34
CA MET A 99 7.43 -8.23 11.83
C MET A 99 6.63 -7.05 11.31
N SER A 100 6.18 -6.19 12.22
CA SER A 100 5.67 -4.87 11.82
C SER A 100 6.78 -4.07 11.15
N GLY A 101 6.47 -3.50 9.99
CA GLY A 101 7.27 -2.42 9.39
C GLY A 101 7.32 -1.19 10.32
N GLU A 102 8.23 -0.26 10.03
CA GLU A 102 8.29 1.01 10.75
C GLU A 102 7.03 1.86 10.51
N TYR A 103 6.53 1.80 9.29
CA TYR A 103 5.35 2.53 8.87
C TYR A 103 4.53 1.73 7.84
N LYS A 104 3.22 1.94 7.85
CA LYS A 104 2.28 1.45 6.81
C LYS A 104 2.32 2.45 5.65
N GLU A 105 2.18 2.00 4.42
CA GLU A 105 2.12 2.87 3.23
C GLU A 105 3.44 3.61 2.92
N PRO A 106 4.58 2.90 2.75
CA PRO A 106 5.80 3.53 2.27
C PRO A 106 5.64 4.16 0.88
N THR A 107 4.62 3.73 0.11
CA THR A 107 4.19 4.31 -1.18
C THR A 107 5.36 4.51 -2.16
N TYR A 108 6.34 3.61 -2.11
CA TYR A 108 7.56 3.78 -2.90
C TYR A 108 7.36 3.45 -4.37
N TRP A 109 6.49 2.49 -4.72
CA TRP A 109 6.35 2.01 -6.09
C TRP A 109 5.30 2.78 -6.93
N ASN A 110 4.51 3.65 -6.33
CA ASN A 110 3.49 4.44 -7.03
C ASN A 110 4.10 5.71 -7.67
N ARG A 111 3.24 6.67 -8.05
CA ARG A 111 3.65 7.96 -8.63
C ARG A 111 4.75 8.68 -7.85
N LEU A 112 4.79 8.52 -6.52
CA LEU A 112 5.72 9.21 -5.63
C LEU A 112 7.17 8.82 -5.94
N ARG A 113 7.44 7.63 -6.47
CA ARG A 113 8.80 7.23 -6.88
C ARG A 113 9.47 8.20 -7.86
N HIS A 114 8.64 8.81 -8.70
CA HIS A 114 9.06 9.54 -9.89
C HIS A 114 8.92 11.05 -9.69
N PRO A 115 9.79 11.87 -10.32
CA PRO A 115 9.57 13.30 -10.43
C PRO A 115 8.21 13.56 -11.11
N HIS A 116 7.32 14.29 -10.45
CA HIS A 116 6.07 14.76 -11.02
C HIS A 116 5.80 16.21 -10.64
N PRO A 117 5.16 17.01 -11.50
CA PRO A 117 4.83 18.40 -11.20
C PRO A 117 3.71 18.48 -10.16
N VAL A 118 3.74 19.54 -9.36
CA VAL A 118 2.69 19.87 -8.40
C VAL A 118 1.43 20.25 -9.17
N LYS A 119 0.37 19.47 -9.04
CA LYS A 119 -0.90 19.81 -9.70
C LYS A 119 -1.67 20.82 -8.82
N PRO A 120 -2.40 21.80 -9.40
CA PRO A 120 -2.96 22.95 -8.67
C PRO A 120 -3.84 22.63 -7.45
N TRP A 121 -4.54 21.50 -7.42
CA TRP A 121 -5.35 21.10 -6.27
C TRP A 121 -4.49 20.63 -5.08
N MET A 122 -3.26 20.13 -5.30
CA MET A 122 -2.28 19.84 -4.22
C MET A 122 -1.79 21.13 -3.52
N THR A 123 -1.87 22.26 -4.20
CA THR A 123 -1.35 23.56 -3.72
C THR A 123 -2.42 24.56 -3.36
N ASN A 124 -3.70 24.31 -3.65
CA ASN A 124 -4.76 25.29 -3.49
C ASN A 124 -5.41 25.26 -2.09
N PRO A 125 -5.06 26.18 -1.18
CA PRO A 125 -5.68 26.27 0.15
C PRO A 125 -7.16 26.72 0.10
N LYS A 126 -7.69 27.10 -1.07
CA LYS A 126 -9.07 27.58 -1.23
C LYS A 126 -10.09 26.49 -1.57
N ILE A 127 -9.65 25.26 -1.80
CA ILE A 127 -10.58 24.11 -1.88
C ILE A 127 -10.78 23.63 -0.44
N ASP A 128 -11.59 24.36 0.33
CA ASP A 128 -12.19 24.00 1.63
C ASP A 128 -11.37 23.18 2.64
N ASN A 129 -10.10 23.54 2.92
CA ASN A 129 -9.28 22.82 3.91
C ASN A 129 -9.33 21.28 3.75
N ILE A 130 -9.33 20.78 2.50
CA ILE A 130 -9.43 19.36 2.21
C ILE A 130 -8.02 18.78 2.11
N ASP A 131 -7.61 17.96 3.09
CA ASP A 131 -6.44 17.09 2.94
C ASP A 131 -6.84 15.91 2.02
N ILE A 132 -6.59 16.08 0.73
CA ILE A 132 -6.89 15.12 -0.34
C ILE A 132 -5.80 14.09 -0.58
N LEU A 133 -4.69 14.20 0.14
CA LEU A 133 -3.51 13.38 -0.05
C LEU A 133 -3.46 12.30 1.04
N GLU A 134 -3.23 11.05 0.64
CA GLU A 134 -2.93 9.95 1.57
C GLU A 134 -1.59 10.16 2.28
N THR A 135 -0.71 10.97 1.66
CA THR A 135 0.58 11.42 2.20
C THR A 135 0.44 12.88 2.67
N PRO A 136 0.98 13.29 3.83
CA PRO A 136 0.88 14.67 4.28
C PRO A 136 1.39 15.66 3.22
N ARG A 137 0.72 16.79 3.07
CA ARG A 137 1.04 17.79 2.03
C ARG A 137 2.48 18.27 2.09
N GLU A 138 3.06 18.46 3.29
CA GLU A 138 4.47 18.88 3.42
C GLU A 138 5.41 17.81 2.85
N VAL A 139 5.09 16.53 3.08
CA VAL A 139 5.86 15.39 2.60
C VAL A 139 5.80 15.32 1.08
N GLU A 140 4.61 15.48 0.47
CA GLU A 140 4.46 15.49 -0.99
C GLU A 140 5.14 16.71 -1.63
N MET A 141 5.21 17.85 -0.94
CA MET A 141 5.90 19.05 -1.40
C MET A 141 7.42 18.91 -1.45
N GLU A 142 8.03 18.32 -0.41
CA GLU A 142 9.48 18.10 -0.37
C GLU A 142 9.93 16.96 -1.31
N LEU A 143 8.98 16.12 -1.73
CA LEU A 143 9.18 15.05 -2.70
C LEU A 143 9.23 15.48 -4.16
N GLN A 144 8.94 16.75 -4.43
CA GLN A 144 8.81 17.27 -5.78
C GLN A 144 10.14 17.20 -6.54
N GLY A 145 10.06 16.73 -7.79
CA GLY A 145 11.17 16.79 -8.74
C GLY A 145 12.30 15.77 -8.54
N ASN A 146 12.27 14.92 -7.50
CA ASN A 146 13.38 14.03 -7.16
C ASN A 146 13.07 12.55 -7.44
N PHE A 147 13.91 11.92 -8.27
CA PHE A 147 13.86 10.48 -8.47
C PHE A 147 14.33 9.74 -7.21
N ARG A 148 13.56 8.74 -6.77
CA ARG A 148 13.90 7.93 -5.60
C ARG A 148 14.50 6.59 -6.01
N GLY A 149 15.82 6.47 -5.85
CA GLY A 149 16.52 5.21 -6.07
C GLY A 149 16.03 4.10 -5.13
N LEU A 150 16.18 2.83 -5.56
CA LEU A 150 15.74 1.66 -4.80
C LEU A 150 16.31 1.60 -3.39
N ASN A 151 17.51 2.17 -3.19
CA ASN A 151 18.16 2.24 -1.90
C ASN A 151 17.29 2.92 -0.82
N HIS A 152 16.48 3.92 -1.19
CA HIS A 152 15.60 4.63 -0.26
C HIS A 152 14.54 3.68 0.33
N TYR A 153 13.99 2.82 -0.51
CA TYR A 153 13.01 1.81 -0.15
C TYR A 153 13.62 0.71 0.70
N VAL A 154 14.76 0.16 0.29
CA VAL A 154 15.38 -0.96 1.03
C VAL A 154 15.82 -0.52 2.42
N GLU A 155 16.37 0.70 2.56
CA GLU A 155 16.73 1.26 3.87
C GLU A 155 15.55 1.38 4.83
N SER A 156 14.33 1.58 4.34
CA SER A 156 13.14 1.68 5.19
C SER A 156 12.79 0.35 5.90
N PHE A 157 13.43 -0.77 5.50
CA PHE A 157 13.27 -2.10 6.10
C PHE A 157 14.52 -2.65 6.77
N ASP A 158 15.62 -1.88 6.85
CA ASP A 158 16.90 -2.38 7.41
C ASP A 158 16.76 -2.83 8.86
N ARG A 159 15.93 -2.15 9.64
CA ARG A 159 15.67 -2.52 11.03
C ARG A 159 14.91 -3.84 11.13
N GLN A 160 13.94 -4.09 10.24
CA GLN A 160 13.22 -5.36 10.15
C GLN A 160 14.15 -6.48 9.70
N ALA A 161 14.98 -6.24 8.69
CA ALA A 161 15.98 -7.19 8.21
C ALA A 161 16.95 -7.58 9.33
N GLU A 162 17.45 -6.60 10.09
CA GLU A 162 18.33 -6.85 11.23
C GLU A 162 17.61 -7.60 12.35
N LYS A 163 16.36 -7.24 12.68
CA LYS A 163 15.53 -7.98 13.65
C LYS A 163 15.38 -9.45 13.26
N ILE A 164 15.06 -9.74 12.00
CA ILE A 164 14.95 -11.13 11.51
C ILE A 164 16.27 -11.87 11.70
N ARG A 165 17.40 -11.23 11.37
CA ARG A 165 18.74 -11.81 11.48
C ARG A 165 19.16 -12.12 12.91
N VAL A 166 18.73 -11.32 13.90
CA VAL A 166 19.10 -11.51 15.32
C VAL A 166 18.03 -12.19 16.14
N ASN A 167 16.90 -12.56 15.55
CA ASN A 167 15.79 -13.17 16.27
C ASN A 167 16.19 -14.60 16.69
N ASP A 168 16.06 -14.91 17.98
CA ASP A 168 16.38 -16.21 18.58
C ASP A 168 15.43 -17.35 18.14
N LEU A 169 14.43 -17.06 17.30
CA LEU A 169 13.56 -18.06 16.65
C LEU A 169 14.26 -18.81 15.49
N GLU A 170 15.60 -18.86 15.50
CA GLU A 170 16.40 -19.64 14.57
C GLU A 170 16.01 -21.12 14.67
N GLN A 171 15.49 -21.67 13.57
CA GLN A 171 15.34 -23.11 13.47
C GLN A 171 16.70 -23.67 13.08
N THR A 172 17.31 -24.42 14.00
CA THR A 172 18.55 -25.15 13.75
C THR A 172 18.25 -26.32 12.84
N ILE A 173 18.57 -26.18 11.56
CA ILE A 173 18.59 -27.30 10.62
C ILE A 173 19.91 -28.05 10.86
N GLU A 174 19.83 -29.35 11.15
CA GLU A 174 20.99 -30.18 11.44
C GLU A 174 22.00 -30.11 10.26
N GLY A 175 23.19 -29.57 10.51
CA GLY A 175 24.26 -29.41 9.51
C GLY A 175 24.14 -28.20 8.56
N GLY A 176 23.15 -27.31 8.71
CA GLY A 176 22.93 -26.13 7.87
C GLY A 176 23.09 -24.78 8.60
N PRO A 177 23.15 -23.65 7.87
CA PRO A 177 23.04 -22.32 8.49
C PRO A 177 21.65 -22.14 9.14
N PRO A 178 21.52 -21.31 10.20
CA PRO A 178 20.23 -21.04 10.84
C PRO A 178 19.17 -20.58 9.83
N PHE A 179 17.96 -21.13 9.93
CA PHE A 179 16.82 -20.68 9.12
C PHE A 179 16.06 -19.58 9.86
N HIS A 180 15.73 -18.50 9.15
CA HIS A 180 14.99 -17.36 9.68
C HIS A 180 13.55 -17.35 9.14
N PRO A 181 12.57 -17.85 9.91
CA PRO A 181 11.18 -18.01 9.45
C PRO A 181 10.37 -16.71 9.50
N ALA A 182 10.85 -15.69 10.23
CA ALA A 182 10.13 -14.43 10.34
C ALA A 182 10.12 -13.65 9.02
N ILE A 183 9.01 -12.99 8.74
CA ILE A 183 8.78 -12.18 7.54
C ILE A 183 8.34 -10.76 7.85
N PHE A 184 8.47 -9.87 6.86
CA PHE A 184 7.76 -8.60 6.81
C PHE A 184 7.19 -8.33 5.41
N GLY A 185 6.19 -7.46 5.35
CA GLY A 185 5.54 -7.02 4.12
C GLY A 185 5.48 -5.50 3.98
N ASP A 186 5.10 -5.07 2.78
CA ASP A 186 4.76 -3.67 2.47
C ASP A 186 3.23 -3.56 2.39
N CYS A 187 2.64 -2.62 3.11
CA CYS A 187 1.20 -2.38 3.06
C CYS A 187 0.94 -1.00 2.47
N SER A 188 0.82 -0.93 1.15
CA SER A 188 0.51 0.29 0.40
C SER A 188 -0.75 0.03 -0.45
N PRO A 189 -1.96 0.32 0.08
CA PRO A 189 -3.22 0.10 -0.63
C PRO A 189 -3.36 0.88 -1.94
N SER A 190 -2.52 1.89 -2.15
CA SER A 190 -2.45 2.64 -3.40
C SER A 190 -1.80 1.85 -4.54
N TYR A 191 -0.97 0.84 -4.26
CA TYR A 191 -0.25 0.11 -5.30
C TYR A 191 -1.15 -0.55 -6.34
N ILE A 192 -2.35 -0.98 -5.96
CA ILE A 192 -3.28 -1.59 -6.91
C ILE A 192 -3.70 -0.64 -8.04
N TRP A 193 -3.75 0.68 -7.82
CA TRP A 193 -4.37 1.65 -8.75
C TRP A 193 -3.52 2.89 -9.05
N ASP A 194 -2.70 3.35 -8.12
CA ASP A 194 -2.00 4.64 -8.20
C ASP A 194 -0.74 4.52 -9.03
N PHE A 195 -0.88 4.94 -10.28
CA PHE A 195 0.25 5.16 -11.17
C PHE A 195 0.08 6.49 -11.90
N ASP A 196 -0.40 7.51 -11.18
CA ASP A 196 -1.01 8.70 -11.76
C ASP A 196 -0.03 9.74 -12.35
N ALA A 197 1.27 9.49 -12.26
CA ALA A 197 2.31 10.28 -12.93
C ALA A 197 3.00 9.49 -14.04
N TRP A 198 2.30 8.50 -14.61
CA TRP A 198 2.83 7.67 -15.67
C TRP A 198 3.16 8.47 -16.93
N ASP A 199 2.37 9.49 -17.25
CA ASP A 199 2.51 10.35 -18.42
C ASP A 199 3.74 11.28 -18.34
N GLU A 200 4.30 11.47 -17.15
CA GLU A 200 5.55 12.20 -16.92
C GLU A 200 6.80 11.32 -17.21
N LEU A 201 6.64 10.02 -17.43
CA LEU A 201 7.73 9.10 -17.73
C LEU A 201 7.97 9.01 -19.24
N ALA A 202 9.20 9.30 -19.68
CA ALA A 202 9.57 9.24 -21.10
C ALA A 202 9.27 7.90 -21.79
N VAL A 203 9.26 6.79 -21.04
CA VAL A 203 8.91 5.45 -21.56
C VAL A 203 7.43 5.33 -21.97
N HIS A 204 6.59 6.28 -21.56
CA HIS A 204 5.17 6.34 -21.89
C HIS A 204 4.81 7.49 -22.84
N GLU A 205 5.80 8.20 -23.38
CA GLU A 205 5.57 9.27 -24.35
C GLU A 205 4.82 8.73 -25.58
N GLY A 206 3.73 9.41 -25.95
CA GLY A 206 2.89 9.01 -27.08
C GLY A 206 1.89 7.88 -26.80
N HIS A 207 1.87 7.31 -25.59
CA HIS A 207 0.87 6.32 -25.20
C HIS A 207 -0.36 6.96 -24.56
N SER A 208 -1.54 6.35 -24.75
CA SER A 208 -2.82 6.85 -24.19
C SER A 208 -3.06 6.38 -22.75
N TYR A 209 -2.32 5.38 -22.27
CA TYR A 209 -2.36 4.83 -20.91
C TYR A 209 -1.02 4.13 -20.62
N PRO A 210 -0.68 3.84 -19.35
CA PRO A 210 0.63 3.28 -19.00
C PRO A 210 0.88 1.91 -19.62
N THR A 211 2.05 1.75 -20.26
CA THR A 211 2.53 0.43 -20.74
C THR A 211 3.13 -0.42 -19.62
N TYR A 212 3.58 0.22 -18.54
CA TYR A 212 4.09 -0.40 -17.33
C TYR A 212 3.39 0.20 -16.13
N THR A 213 3.16 -0.59 -15.08
CA THR A 213 2.49 -0.15 -13.86
C THR A 213 3.31 -0.51 -12.63
N VAL A 214 2.81 -0.17 -11.44
CA VAL A 214 3.37 -0.59 -10.15
C VAL A 214 3.66 -2.10 -10.11
N ALA A 215 2.79 -2.91 -10.72
CA ALA A 215 2.93 -4.35 -10.79
C ALA A 215 4.21 -4.77 -11.55
N ASP A 216 4.60 -4.06 -12.61
CA ASP A 216 5.85 -4.36 -13.35
C ASP A 216 7.09 -4.08 -12.49
N TYR A 217 7.10 -2.97 -11.76
CA TYR A 217 8.20 -2.64 -10.87
C TYR A 217 8.38 -3.66 -9.75
N ILE A 218 7.28 -4.07 -9.14
CA ILE A 218 7.32 -5.09 -8.09
C ILE A 218 7.72 -6.43 -8.70
N ARG A 219 7.17 -6.85 -9.84
CA ARG A 219 7.54 -8.13 -10.49
C ARG A 219 9.03 -8.18 -10.82
N ASN A 220 9.60 -7.09 -11.33
CA ASN A 220 11.01 -7.03 -11.67
C ASN A 220 11.93 -7.11 -10.44
N THR A 221 11.44 -6.70 -9.26
CA THR A 221 12.23 -6.62 -8.03
C THR A 221 12.03 -7.84 -7.13
N THR A 222 10.80 -8.31 -7.00
CA THR A 222 10.35 -9.41 -6.14
C THR A 222 9.33 -10.30 -6.87
N PRO A 223 9.75 -11.04 -7.92
CA PRO A 223 8.83 -11.80 -8.79
C PRO A 223 8.02 -12.89 -8.05
N LYS A 224 8.53 -13.37 -6.91
CA LYS A 224 7.87 -14.38 -6.06
C LYS A 224 7.01 -13.79 -4.94
N ALA A 225 6.86 -12.47 -4.88
CA ALA A 225 6.13 -11.83 -3.79
C ALA A 225 4.64 -12.19 -3.79
N LYS A 226 4.06 -12.29 -2.60
CA LYS A 226 2.63 -12.55 -2.42
C LYS A 226 1.85 -11.25 -2.33
N MET A 227 0.64 -11.22 -2.88
CA MET A 227 -0.24 -10.05 -2.94
C MET A 227 -1.49 -10.30 -2.11
N ILE A 228 -1.84 -9.35 -1.25
CA ILE A 228 -3.07 -9.36 -0.46
C ILE A 228 -3.93 -8.17 -0.91
N ILE A 229 -5.17 -8.44 -1.26
CA ILE A 229 -6.16 -7.44 -1.66
C ILE A 229 -7.40 -7.59 -0.78
N LEU A 230 -7.71 -6.54 -0.03
CA LEU A 230 -8.96 -6.42 0.72
C LEU A 230 -9.87 -5.42 0.00
N LEU A 231 -10.95 -5.92 -0.60
CA LEU A 231 -11.95 -5.13 -1.31
C LEU A 231 -13.08 -4.71 -0.37
N ARG A 232 -13.91 -3.77 -0.82
CA ARG A 232 -15.14 -3.34 -0.13
C ARG A 232 -16.15 -2.99 -1.19
N ASN A 233 -17.45 -3.10 -0.91
CA ASN A 233 -18.49 -2.56 -1.80
C ASN A 233 -18.05 -1.15 -2.31
N PRO A 234 -17.91 -0.95 -3.64
CA PRO A 234 -17.27 0.24 -4.19
C PRO A 234 -18.05 1.53 -3.89
N VAL A 235 -19.37 1.44 -3.71
CA VAL A 235 -20.22 2.54 -3.25
C VAL A 235 -19.85 2.95 -1.83
N MET A 236 -19.73 1.96 -0.93
CA MET A 236 -19.37 2.18 0.47
C MET A 236 -17.91 2.61 0.64
N ARG A 237 -17.01 2.14 -0.23
CA ARG A 237 -15.61 2.59 -0.32
C ARG A 237 -15.55 4.08 -0.66
N LEU A 238 -16.26 4.50 -1.70
CA LEU A 238 -16.30 5.91 -2.14
C LEU A 238 -16.94 6.82 -1.08
N TYR A 239 -17.99 6.35 -0.42
CA TYR A 239 -18.61 7.11 0.67
C TYR A 239 -17.71 7.21 1.90
N SER A 240 -16.99 6.15 2.23
CA SER A 240 -15.98 6.19 3.29
C SER A 240 -14.87 7.20 2.99
N GLU A 241 -14.48 7.34 1.73
CA GLU A 241 -13.51 8.32 1.24
C GLU A 241 -14.03 9.76 1.37
N TYR A 242 -15.26 10.02 0.91
CA TYR A 242 -15.96 11.30 1.12
C TYR A 242 -15.94 11.73 2.59
N LYS A 243 -16.25 10.79 3.49
CA LYS A 243 -16.24 11.02 4.93
C LYS A 243 -14.83 11.19 5.51
N ALA A 244 -13.78 10.71 4.84
CA ALA A 244 -12.41 10.83 5.34
C ALA A 244 -11.84 12.22 5.07
N PHE A 245 -11.95 12.66 3.82
CA PHE A 245 -11.18 13.80 3.31
C PHE A 245 -11.87 15.15 3.53
N LEU A 246 -13.20 15.18 3.64
CA LEU A 246 -13.88 16.44 3.97
C LEU A 246 -13.83 16.76 5.46
N THR A 247 -13.81 18.05 5.81
CA THR A 247 -14.01 18.48 7.19
C THR A 247 -15.46 18.20 7.63
N ARG A 248 -15.71 18.03 8.94
CA ARG A 248 -17.08 17.73 9.44
C ARG A 248 -18.11 18.81 9.10
N GLN A 249 -17.68 20.08 9.00
CA GLN A 249 -18.57 21.20 8.70
C GLN A 249 -19.05 21.21 7.23
N SER A 250 -18.37 20.47 6.35
CA SER A 250 -18.67 20.42 4.91
C SER A 250 -19.36 19.12 4.47
N LYS A 251 -19.79 18.24 5.38
CA LYS A 251 -20.40 16.94 5.03
C LYS A 251 -21.92 17.03 5.02
N SER A 252 -22.53 16.53 3.95
CA SER A 252 -23.97 16.22 3.91
C SER A 252 -24.26 15.17 2.84
N PRO A 253 -25.31 14.33 3.01
CA PRO A 253 -25.76 13.39 1.99
C PRO A 253 -26.04 14.06 0.63
N LYS A 254 -26.58 15.28 0.65
CA LYS A 254 -26.87 16.08 -0.56
C LYS A 254 -25.60 16.51 -1.29
N LEU A 255 -24.57 16.94 -0.56
CA LEU A 255 -23.29 17.28 -1.20
C LEU A 255 -22.64 16.04 -1.80
N PHE A 256 -22.66 14.90 -1.09
CA PHE A 256 -22.15 13.64 -1.63
C PHE A 256 -22.90 13.23 -2.91
N HIS A 257 -24.23 13.35 -2.93
CA HIS A 257 -25.06 13.09 -4.11
C HIS A 257 -24.64 13.92 -5.32
N ASN A 258 -24.51 15.25 -5.15
CA ASN A 258 -24.13 16.15 -6.24
C ASN A 258 -22.73 15.83 -6.78
N LYS A 259 -21.77 15.56 -5.88
CA LYS A 259 -20.41 15.16 -6.27
C LYS A 259 -20.40 13.80 -6.98
N ALA A 260 -21.21 12.85 -6.53
CA ALA A 260 -21.33 11.53 -7.15
C ALA A 260 -21.88 11.62 -8.59
N ILE A 261 -22.93 12.42 -8.82
CA ILE A 261 -23.45 12.70 -10.17
C ILE A 261 -22.35 13.27 -11.06
N ALA A 262 -21.66 14.32 -10.61
CA ALA A 262 -20.62 14.96 -11.39
C ALA A 262 -19.45 14.00 -11.71
N ALA A 263 -19.06 13.15 -10.76
CA ALA A 263 -18.02 12.15 -10.97
C ALA A 263 -18.41 11.06 -11.98
N VAL A 264 -19.66 10.56 -11.93
CA VAL A 264 -20.19 9.58 -12.90
C VAL A 264 -20.21 10.20 -14.30
N ILE A 265 -20.80 11.39 -14.45
CA ILE A 265 -20.87 12.09 -15.74
C ILE A 265 -19.47 12.33 -16.31
N ALA A 266 -18.52 12.78 -15.49
CA ALA A 266 -17.16 13.04 -15.95
C ALA A 266 -16.45 11.76 -16.41
N PHE A 267 -16.64 10.63 -15.71
CA PHE A 267 -16.05 9.35 -16.10
C PHE A 267 -16.68 8.82 -17.41
N GLU A 268 -18.01 8.84 -17.50
CA GLU A 268 -18.74 8.40 -18.69
C GLU A 268 -18.44 9.25 -19.92
N ASP A 269 -18.36 10.58 -19.75
CA ASP A 269 -17.98 11.51 -20.83
C ASP A 269 -16.57 11.20 -21.35
N CYS A 270 -15.61 10.98 -20.44
CA CYS A 270 -14.27 10.56 -20.82
C CYS A 270 -14.30 9.24 -21.60
N ALA A 271 -14.98 8.22 -21.06
CA ALA A 271 -15.04 6.89 -21.64
C ALA A 271 -15.78 6.84 -22.98
N SER A 272 -16.67 7.81 -23.24
CA SER A 272 -17.35 7.95 -24.54
C SER A 272 -16.46 8.54 -25.64
N LYS A 273 -15.41 9.27 -25.27
CA LYS A 273 -14.52 10.01 -26.18
C LYS A 273 -13.14 9.39 -26.33
N ASN A 274 -12.75 8.52 -25.41
CA ASN A 274 -11.40 7.96 -25.31
C ASN A 274 -11.46 6.46 -25.06
N ASP A 275 -10.31 5.80 -25.17
CA ASP A 275 -10.14 4.44 -24.68
C ASP A 275 -10.45 4.38 -23.17
N PHE A 276 -11.13 3.33 -22.72
CA PHE A 276 -11.49 3.19 -21.32
C PHE A 276 -10.27 3.22 -20.40
N MET A 277 -9.15 2.61 -20.79
CA MET A 277 -7.91 2.58 -20.00
C MET A 277 -7.27 3.97 -19.91
N HIS A 278 -7.46 4.81 -20.93
CA HIS A 278 -7.07 6.22 -20.82
C HIS A 278 -7.79 6.86 -19.63
N CYS A 279 -9.11 6.73 -19.54
CA CYS A 279 -9.89 7.32 -18.44
C CYS A 279 -9.61 6.68 -17.08
N LEU A 280 -9.33 5.38 -17.05
CA LEU A 280 -8.94 4.65 -15.83
C LEU A 280 -7.60 5.15 -15.25
N HIS A 281 -6.66 5.56 -16.09
CA HIS A 281 -5.35 6.06 -15.69
C HIS A 281 -5.19 7.58 -15.83
N ASN A 282 -6.26 8.27 -16.24
CA ASN A 282 -6.24 9.72 -16.31
C ASN A 282 -6.47 10.28 -14.91
N PHE A 283 -5.39 10.82 -14.35
CA PHE A 283 -5.39 11.39 -13.02
C PHE A 283 -6.46 12.48 -12.82
N THR A 284 -6.69 13.31 -13.84
CA THR A 284 -7.60 14.46 -13.76
C THR A 284 -9.04 14.06 -13.47
N ILE A 285 -9.43 12.83 -13.81
CA ILE A 285 -10.74 12.25 -13.51
C ILE A 285 -10.99 12.13 -12.00
N ASN A 286 -9.98 12.14 -11.15
CA ASN A 286 -10.13 12.11 -9.70
C ASN A 286 -10.05 13.49 -9.03
N THR A 287 -9.64 14.53 -9.78
CA THR A 287 -9.26 15.82 -9.20
C THR A 287 -10.01 17.00 -9.78
N GLN A 288 -11.13 16.77 -10.46
CA GLN A 288 -11.93 17.87 -10.94
C GLN A 288 -12.57 18.62 -9.76
N PRO A 289 -12.56 19.96 -9.76
CA PRO A 289 -13.05 20.77 -8.64
C PRO A 289 -14.47 20.42 -8.18
N ASP A 290 -15.35 20.08 -9.13
CA ASP A 290 -16.77 19.85 -8.87
C ASP A 290 -17.00 18.67 -7.91
N PHE A 291 -16.22 17.61 -8.04
CA PHE A 291 -16.42 16.37 -7.29
C PHE A 291 -15.24 15.91 -6.45
N ALA A 292 -14.08 16.59 -6.50
CA ALA A 292 -13.01 16.33 -5.55
C ALA A 292 -13.55 16.35 -4.10
N PRO A 293 -13.13 15.42 -3.23
CA PRO A 293 -12.06 14.42 -3.42
C PRO A 293 -12.55 13.01 -3.82
N LEU A 294 -13.69 12.88 -4.50
CA LEU A 294 -14.23 11.58 -4.88
C LEU A 294 -13.39 10.90 -5.97
N ARG A 295 -12.74 9.78 -5.64
CA ARG A 295 -11.92 9.01 -6.58
C ARG A 295 -12.70 7.83 -7.14
N ILE A 296 -13.65 8.12 -8.03
CA ILE A 296 -14.62 7.14 -8.54
C ILE A 296 -13.96 5.95 -9.23
N ARG A 297 -12.88 6.19 -9.99
CA ARG A 297 -12.20 5.14 -10.76
C ARG A 297 -11.50 4.09 -9.91
N ILE A 298 -11.25 4.32 -8.61
CA ILE A 298 -10.62 3.33 -7.71
C ILE A 298 -11.55 2.14 -7.45
N GLY A 299 -12.87 2.34 -7.53
CA GLY A 299 -13.86 1.27 -7.34
C GLY A 299 -13.97 0.29 -8.52
N LEU A 300 -13.26 0.55 -9.64
CA LEU A 300 -13.29 -0.25 -10.86
C LEU A 300 -12.32 -1.45 -10.75
N TYR A 301 -12.50 -2.27 -9.71
CA TYR A 301 -11.51 -3.26 -9.28
C TYR A 301 -11.17 -4.31 -10.34
N SER A 302 -12.14 -4.74 -11.16
CA SER A 302 -11.94 -5.76 -12.21
C SER A 302 -10.78 -5.40 -13.12
N LYS A 303 -10.66 -4.12 -13.48
CA LYS A 303 -9.67 -3.61 -14.43
C LYS A 303 -8.27 -3.61 -13.85
N TYR A 304 -8.12 -3.15 -12.60
CA TYR A 304 -6.83 -3.20 -11.93
C TYR A 304 -6.40 -4.65 -11.65
N ILE A 305 -7.30 -5.49 -11.11
CA ILE A 305 -6.94 -6.88 -10.78
C ILE A 305 -6.59 -7.68 -12.04
N ALA A 306 -7.31 -7.47 -13.15
CA ALA A 306 -6.96 -8.08 -14.43
C ALA A 306 -5.57 -7.63 -14.92
N ASP A 307 -5.20 -6.35 -14.76
CA ASP A 307 -3.88 -5.85 -15.11
C ASP A 307 -2.76 -6.49 -14.26
N TRP A 308 -3.02 -6.69 -12.97
CA TRP A 308 -2.12 -7.40 -12.05
C TRP A 308 -1.96 -8.88 -12.41
N PHE A 309 -3.03 -9.57 -12.80
CA PHE A 309 -2.98 -10.98 -13.24
C PHE A 309 -2.20 -11.20 -14.54
N LYS A 310 -2.02 -10.18 -15.38
CA LYS A 310 -1.10 -10.26 -16.54
C LYS A 310 0.36 -10.41 -16.12
N ARG A 311 0.71 -9.99 -14.89
CA ARG A 311 2.09 -9.87 -14.40
C ARG A 311 2.44 -10.89 -13.33
N PHE A 312 1.47 -11.27 -12.50
CA PHE A 312 1.65 -12.27 -11.47
C PHE A 312 0.64 -13.40 -11.65
N PRO A 313 1.03 -14.66 -11.40
CA PRO A 313 0.12 -15.78 -11.43
C PRO A 313 -0.91 -15.68 -10.30
N ARG A 314 -2.11 -16.21 -10.53
CA ARG A 314 -3.27 -16.13 -9.62
C ARG A 314 -2.98 -16.68 -8.21
N ASN A 315 -2.11 -17.67 -8.08
CA ASN A 315 -1.71 -18.26 -6.80
C ASN A 315 -0.83 -17.35 -5.93
N GLN A 316 -0.31 -16.25 -6.47
CA GLN A 316 0.36 -15.21 -5.71
C GLN A 316 -0.63 -14.16 -5.16
N PHE A 317 -1.94 -14.38 -5.25
CA PHE A 317 -2.96 -13.46 -4.74
C PHE A 317 -3.90 -14.10 -3.73
N TYR A 318 -4.02 -13.47 -2.58
CA TYR A 318 -5.15 -13.62 -1.67
C TYR A 318 -6.06 -12.40 -1.80
N ILE A 319 -7.34 -12.64 -2.11
CA ILE A 319 -8.32 -11.57 -2.36
C ILE A 319 -9.54 -11.87 -1.51
N ASN A 320 -9.95 -10.92 -0.67
CA ASN A 320 -11.15 -11.05 0.14
C ASN A 320 -11.86 -9.70 0.28
N THR A 321 -13.00 -9.65 0.97
CA THR A 321 -13.78 -8.43 1.20
C THR A 321 -13.67 -7.98 2.66
N MET A 322 -13.84 -6.68 2.88
CA MET A 322 -13.90 -6.06 4.19
C MET A 322 -15.10 -6.60 4.97
N GLU A 323 -16.20 -6.84 4.29
CA GLU A 323 -17.42 -7.44 4.81
C GLU A 323 -17.11 -8.83 5.40
N GLU A 324 -16.44 -9.70 4.63
CA GLU A 324 -16.02 -11.04 5.08
C GLU A 324 -15.02 -10.95 6.26
N TYR A 325 -14.03 -10.07 6.18
CA TYR A 325 -13.08 -9.87 7.28
C TYR A 325 -13.77 -9.38 8.57
N LYS A 326 -14.78 -8.53 8.45
CA LYS A 326 -15.51 -8.00 9.61
C LYS A 326 -16.36 -9.08 10.28
N GLU A 327 -16.98 -9.95 9.49
CA GLU A 327 -17.87 -11.01 9.98
C GLU A 327 -17.08 -12.25 10.46
N ASN A 328 -16.04 -12.64 9.72
CA ASN A 328 -15.29 -13.90 9.90
C ASN A 328 -13.78 -13.67 10.08
N SER A 329 -13.41 -12.66 10.88
CA SER A 329 -12.00 -12.23 11.07
C SER A 329 -11.01 -13.36 11.38
N GLU A 330 -11.36 -14.31 12.23
CA GLU A 330 -10.50 -15.45 12.57
C GLU A 330 -10.21 -16.33 11.34
N ALA A 331 -11.24 -16.69 10.57
CA ALA A 331 -11.09 -17.52 9.39
C ALA A 331 -10.23 -16.82 8.33
N VAL A 332 -10.51 -15.54 8.06
CA VAL A 332 -9.73 -14.72 7.13
C VAL A 332 -8.27 -14.61 7.53
N LEU A 333 -7.97 -14.46 8.83
CA LEU A 333 -6.58 -14.41 9.31
C LEU A 333 -5.86 -15.76 9.15
N LYS A 334 -6.54 -16.87 9.45
CA LYS A 334 -6.00 -18.23 9.25
C LYS A 334 -5.63 -18.47 7.79
N GLU A 335 -6.53 -18.15 6.86
CA GLU A 335 -6.28 -18.28 5.43
C GLU A 335 -5.10 -17.40 4.97
N ILE A 336 -4.95 -16.18 5.51
CA ILE A 336 -3.81 -15.32 5.18
C ILE A 336 -2.51 -15.91 5.73
N TYR A 337 -2.49 -16.47 6.94
CA TYR A 337 -1.28 -17.10 7.48
C TYR A 337 -0.86 -18.31 6.66
N GLU A 338 -1.82 -19.18 6.29
CA GLU A 338 -1.56 -20.29 5.38
C GLU A 338 -1.05 -19.79 4.02
N PHE A 339 -1.72 -18.77 3.45
CA PHE A 339 -1.28 -18.14 2.20
C PHE A 339 0.13 -17.57 2.31
N LEU A 340 0.52 -17.00 3.45
CA LEU A 340 1.87 -16.49 3.73
C LEU A 340 2.86 -17.59 4.16
N GLU A 341 2.44 -18.86 4.19
CA GLU A 341 3.20 -20.02 4.66
C GLU A 341 3.73 -19.85 6.09
N LEU A 342 2.92 -19.25 6.96
CA LEU A 342 3.18 -19.15 8.39
C LEU A 342 2.40 -20.25 9.13
N ASP A 343 2.95 -20.68 10.27
CA ASP A 343 2.24 -21.59 11.18
C ASP A 343 0.97 -20.93 11.72
N ASP A 344 -0.03 -21.74 12.06
CA ASP A 344 -1.27 -21.23 12.66
C ASP A 344 -1.03 -20.72 14.09
N LEU A 345 -1.88 -19.80 14.54
CA LEU A 345 -1.87 -19.32 15.92
C LEU A 345 -2.74 -20.23 16.82
N PRO A 346 -2.42 -20.33 18.12
CA PRO A 346 -3.33 -20.97 19.06
C PRO A 346 -4.66 -20.20 19.17
N GLU A 347 -5.77 -20.90 19.41
CA GLU A 347 -7.11 -20.29 19.56
C GLU A 347 -7.16 -19.11 20.55
N SER A 348 -6.34 -19.15 21.60
CA SER A 348 -6.24 -18.07 22.58
C SER A 348 -5.75 -16.76 21.96
N ALA A 349 -4.85 -16.80 20.99
CA ALA A 349 -4.37 -15.61 20.29
C ALA A 349 -5.49 -14.99 19.44
N TYR A 350 -6.30 -15.81 18.75
CA TYR A 350 -7.46 -15.32 17.99
C TYR A 350 -8.50 -14.63 18.89
N LYS A 351 -8.76 -15.17 20.09
CA LYS A 351 -9.65 -14.55 21.07
C LYS A 351 -9.14 -13.18 21.54
N GLU A 352 -7.83 -13.01 21.70
CA GLU A 352 -7.24 -11.70 22.02
C GLU A 352 -7.32 -10.72 20.85
N LEU A 353 -7.20 -11.19 19.61
CA LEU A 353 -7.40 -10.37 18.42
C LEU A 353 -8.83 -9.85 18.31
N ALA A 354 -9.82 -10.70 18.58
CA ALA A 354 -11.22 -10.30 18.59
C ALA A 354 -11.55 -9.20 19.62
N LYS A 355 -10.74 -9.08 20.69
CA LYS A 355 -10.89 -8.02 21.71
C LYS A 355 -10.26 -6.69 21.30
N LYS A 356 -9.36 -6.67 20.30
CA LYS A 356 -8.74 -5.41 19.87
C LYS A 356 -9.78 -4.50 19.25
N LYS A 357 -9.80 -3.25 19.71
CA LYS A 357 -10.65 -2.22 19.12
C LYS A 357 -10.18 -1.92 17.69
N ILE A 358 -11.14 -1.78 16.78
CA ILE A 358 -10.93 -1.25 15.44
C ILE A 358 -10.26 0.12 15.57
N VAL A 359 -9.08 0.28 14.98
CA VAL A 359 -8.26 1.49 15.12
C VAL A 359 -8.87 2.63 14.30
N ASN A 360 -9.53 2.31 13.19
CA ASN A 360 -10.16 3.26 12.29
C ASN A 360 -11.69 3.08 12.23
N SER A 361 -12.37 3.14 13.37
CA SER A 361 -13.82 3.28 13.36
C SER A 361 -14.18 4.70 12.90
N SER A 362 -14.57 4.87 11.64
CA SER A 362 -15.48 5.97 11.33
C SER A 362 -16.73 5.73 12.19
N GLY A 363 -17.02 6.63 13.12
CA GLY A 363 -18.12 6.48 14.09
C GLY A 363 -19.48 6.21 13.42
N PRO A 364 -20.52 5.92 14.22
CA PRO A 364 -21.85 5.56 13.71
C PRO A 364 -22.34 6.58 12.67
N ASP A 365 -22.89 6.05 11.58
CA ASP A 365 -23.43 6.76 10.43
C ASP A 365 -24.63 7.63 10.81
N ALA A 366 -24.42 8.73 11.53
CA ALA A 366 -25.52 9.60 11.96
C ALA A 366 -26.23 10.31 10.79
N GLU A 367 -25.64 10.30 9.59
CA GLU A 367 -26.31 10.69 8.35
C GLU A 367 -26.09 9.61 7.30
N GLU A 368 -27.14 8.86 6.98
CA GLU A 368 -27.09 7.84 5.93
C GLU A 368 -27.02 8.47 4.53
N MET A 369 -26.30 7.82 3.62
CA MET A 369 -26.27 8.17 2.20
C MET A 369 -27.70 8.20 1.64
N MET A 370 -28.01 9.17 0.78
CA MET A 370 -29.31 9.18 0.11
C MET A 370 -29.51 7.91 -0.73
N PRO A 371 -30.69 7.25 -0.67
CA PRO A 371 -30.96 6.03 -1.46
C PRO A 371 -30.75 6.22 -2.96
N GLN A 372 -31.08 7.41 -3.49
CA GLN A 372 -30.86 7.74 -4.90
C GLN A 372 -29.36 7.76 -5.27
N THR A 373 -28.50 8.20 -4.35
CA THR A 373 -27.04 8.14 -4.53
C THR A 373 -26.53 6.71 -4.54
N PHE A 374 -27.04 5.88 -3.62
CA PHE A 374 -26.67 4.46 -3.58
C PHE A 374 -27.05 3.76 -4.88
N ASN A 375 -28.27 3.98 -5.38
CA ASN A 375 -28.74 3.39 -6.63
C ASN A 375 -27.93 3.90 -7.85
N LEU A 376 -27.66 5.21 -7.93
CA LEU A 376 -26.82 5.79 -8.98
C LEU A 376 -25.44 5.11 -9.04
N LEU A 377 -24.75 5.05 -7.91
CA LEU A 377 -23.39 4.48 -7.85
C LEU A 377 -23.41 2.96 -8.02
N SER A 378 -24.41 2.26 -7.49
CA SER A 378 -24.56 0.82 -7.68
C SER A 378 -24.72 0.49 -9.16
N ASN A 379 -25.59 1.21 -9.88
CA ASN A 379 -25.77 1.05 -11.32
C ASN A 379 -24.48 1.34 -12.09
N PHE A 380 -23.74 2.39 -11.72
CA PHE A 380 -22.45 2.73 -12.33
C PHE A 380 -21.40 1.63 -12.16
N TYR A 381 -21.28 1.03 -10.96
CA TYR A 381 -20.28 0.00 -10.68
C TYR A 381 -20.70 -1.41 -11.12
N GLN A 382 -21.99 -1.67 -11.31
CA GLN A 382 -22.55 -3.00 -11.55
C GLN A 382 -21.85 -3.78 -12.70
N PRO A 383 -21.57 -3.19 -13.88
CA PRO A 383 -20.89 -3.92 -14.96
C PRO A 383 -19.51 -4.42 -14.56
N TRP A 384 -18.79 -3.65 -13.73
CA TRP A 384 -17.44 -3.97 -13.29
C TRP A 384 -17.42 -4.94 -12.10
N ASN A 385 -18.46 -4.89 -11.26
CA ASN A 385 -18.66 -5.89 -10.21
C ASN A 385 -19.00 -7.27 -10.81
N ASP A 386 -19.81 -7.31 -11.88
CA ASP A 386 -20.10 -8.54 -12.63
C ASP A 386 -18.84 -9.11 -13.29
N GLU A 387 -18.03 -8.24 -13.92
CA GLU A 387 -16.73 -8.62 -14.48
C GLU A 387 -15.79 -9.15 -13.39
N LEU A 388 -15.75 -8.50 -12.23
CA LEU A 388 -14.92 -8.93 -11.09
C LEU A 388 -15.35 -10.30 -10.55
N ALA A 389 -16.66 -10.50 -10.35
CA ALA A 389 -17.20 -11.78 -9.88
C ALA A 389 -16.86 -12.91 -10.86
N THR A 390 -16.93 -12.64 -12.17
CA THR A 390 -16.51 -13.58 -13.21
C THR A 390 -14.99 -13.83 -13.17
N LEU A 391 -14.19 -12.77 -13.06
CA LEU A 391 -12.72 -12.85 -13.00
C LEU A 391 -12.22 -13.64 -11.79
N LEU A 392 -12.91 -13.53 -10.66
CA LEU A 392 -12.57 -14.20 -9.41
C LEU A 392 -13.33 -15.50 -9.17
N ASN A 393 -14.30 -15.81 -10.04
CA ASN A 393 -15.21 -16.95 -9.93
C ASN A 393 -15.89 -17.03 -8.55
N ASP A 394 -16.45 -15.91 -8.10
CA ASP A 394 -17.11 -15.78 -6.80
C ASP A 394 -18.13 -14.64 -6.83
N ASP A 395 -19.40 -14.98 -6.57
CA ASP A 395 -20.53 -14.07 -6.69
C ASP A 395 -20.58 -12.99 -5.60
N LYS A 396 -19.85 -13.18 -4.49
CA LYS A 396 -19.81 -12.17 -3.41
C LYS A 396 -19.30 -10.81 -3.89
N TYR A 397 -18.48 -10.80 -4.95
CA TYR A 397 -17.95 -9.59 -5.55
C TYR A 397 -18.96 -8.84 -6.44
N ARG A 398 -20.20 -9.33 -6.61
CA ARG A 398 -21.27 -8.54 -7.22
C ARG A 398 -21.85 -7.50 -6.26
N TRP A 399 -21.72 -7.73 -4.94
CA TRP A 399 -22.37 -6.93 -3.89
C TRP A 399 -23.88 -6.71 -4.12
N GLN A 400 -24.58 -7.79 -4.49
CA GLN A 400 -26.04 -7.82 -4.58
C GLN A 400 -26.60 -8.02 -3.16
N SER A 401 -26.85 -6.93 -2.44
CA SER A 401 -27.51 -6.94 -1.13
C SER A 401 -28.35 -5.70 -0.94
#